data_AF-A0A931WQG2-F1
#
_entry.id   AF-A0A931WQG2-F1
#
_cell.length_a   1.000
_cell.length_b   1.000
_cell.length_c   1.000
_cell.angle_alpha   90.00
_cell.angle_beta   90.00
_cell.angle_gamma   90.00
#
_symmetry.space_group_name_H-M   'P 1'
#
loop_
_entity.id
_entity.type
_entity.pdbx_description
1 polymer ?
#
loop_
_entity_poly.entity_id
_entity_poly.type
_entity_poly.pdbx_seq_one_letter_code
_entity_poly.pdbx_strand_id
1 'polypeptide(L)' 'MVVVIKKKGESEDKLIARFRKIVLEEGIIDEVRDRERYKKPSERRKEKNKQIKFRIELEKKRNQ' A
#
# COMPACT_ATOMS: atom_id res chain seq x y z
N MET A 1 10.66 8.39 4.03
CA MET A 1 10.42 8.75 5.46
C MET A 1 9.16 9.58 5.52
N VAL A 2 8.12 9.14 6.24
CA VAL A 2 6.82 9.83 6.30
C VAL A 2 6.75 10.69 7.55
N VAL A 3 6.49 11.99 7.38
CA VAL A 3 6.29 12.94 8.48
C VAL A 3 4.89 13.52 8.37
N VAL A 4 4.11 13.44 9.46
CA VAL A 4 2.77 14.01 9.53
C VAL A 4 2.66 14.87 10.79
N ILE A 5 2.38 16.16 10.60
CA ILE A 5 2.22 17.13 11.68
C ILE A 5 0.73 17.32 11.97
N LYS A 6 0.36 17.36 13.26
CA LYS A 6 -1.02 17.61 13.70
C LYS A 6 -1.44 19.03 13.32
N LYS A 7 -2.58 19.17 12.65
CA LYS A 7 -3.16 20.49 12.34
C LYS A 7 -3.93 21.03 13.54
N LYS A 8 -4.03 22.35 13.67
CA LYS A 8 -4.82 23.00 14.73
C LYS A 8 -6.30 22.59 14.57
N GLY A 9 -6.91 22.08 15.65
CA GLY A 9 -8.30 21.62 15.66
C GLY A 9 -8.54 20.23 15.05
N GLU A 10 -7.47 19.48 14.73
CA GLU A 10 -7.60 18.12 14.22
C GLU A 10 -7.73 17.08 15.35
N SER A 11 -8.70 16.18 15.20
CA SER A 11 -8.82 15.01 16.07
C SER A 11 -7.71 14.00 15.81
N GLU A 12 -7.34 13.25 16.84
CA GLU A 12 -6.24 12.27 16.76
C GLU A 12 -6.51 11.17 15.73
N ASP A 13 -7.77 10.73 15.60
CA ASP A 13 -8.16 9.76 14.59
C ASP A 13 -7.92 10.24 13.16
N LYS A 14 -8.19 11.52 12.89
CA LYS A 14 -7.96 12.11 11.56
C LYS A 14 -6.47 12.18 11.25
N LEU A 15 -5.65 12.52 12.25
CA LEU A 15 -4.19 12.49 12.12
C LEU A 15 -3.68 11.08 11.78
N ILE A 16 -4.13 10.07 12.52
CA ILE A 16 -3.78 8.67 12.30
C ILE A 16 -4.24 8.20 10.92
N ALA A 17 -5.45 8.57 10.49
CA ALA A 17 -5.98 8.21 9.17
C ALA A 17 -5.12 8.79 8.03
N ARG A 18 -4.70 10.06 8.15
CA ARG A 18 -3.78 10.66 7.17
C ARG A 18 -2.42 9.97 7.15
N PHE A 19 -1.87 9.67 8.32
CA PHE A 19 -0.61 8.93 8.42
C PHE A 19 -0.71 7.58 7.73
N ARG A 20 -1.75 6.79 8.04
CA ARG A 20 -2.01 5.49 7.39
C ARG A 20 -2.11 5.63 5.88
N LYS A 21 -2.84 6.64 5.39
CA LYS A 21 -2.98 6.89 3.95
C LYS A 21 -1.62 7.15 3.29
N ILE A 22 -0.80 8.03 3.86
CA ILE A 22 0.52 8.37 3.30
C ILE A 22 1.46 7.16 3.36
N VAL A 23 1.46 6.38 4.44
CA VAL A 23 2.27 5.15 4.55
C VAL A 23 1.88 4.11 3.51
N LEU A 24 0.58 3.98 3.22
CA LEU A 24 0.08 3.09 2.17
C LEU A 24 0.45 3.58 0.77
N GLU A 25 0.33 4.89 0.51
CA GLU A 25 0.71 5.49 -0.78
C GLU A 25 2.21 5.35 -1.06
N GLU A 26 3.05 5.53 -0.04
CA GLU A 26 4.50 5.37 -0.13
C GLU A 26 4.92 3.89 -0.26
N GLY A 27 4.01 2.94 0.00
CA GLY A 27 4.28 1.50 -0.17
C GLY A 27 5.31 0.92 0.79
N ILE A 28 5.62 1.62 1.90
CA ILE A 28 6.68 1.25 2.85
C ILE A 28 6.51 -0.17 3.38
N ILE A 29 5.27 -0.57 3.68
CA ILE A 29 4.96 -1.90 4.24
C ILE A 29 5.26 -3.00 3.22
N ASP A 30 4.94 -2.78 1.94
CA ASP A 30 5.18 -3.74 0.87
C ASP A 30 6.69 -3.84 0.58
N GLU A 31 7.40 -2.72 0.60
CA GLU A 31 8.85 -2.67 0.43
C GLU A 31 9.59 -3.44 1.52
N VAL A 32 9.19 -3.26 2.79
CA VAL A 32 9.77 -4.00 3.92
C VAL A 32 9.55 -5.50 3.74
N ARG A 33 8.31 -5.93 3.44
CA ARG A 33 7.97 -7.34 3.21
C ARG A 33 8.72 -7.97 2.03
N ASP A 34 8.99 -7.19 1.00
CA ASP A 34 9.78 -7.64 -0.15
C ASP A 34 11.27 -7.77 0.17
N ARG A 35 11.77 -7.01 1.14
CA ARG A 35 13.15 -7.03 1.62
C ARG A 35 13.40 -8.03 2.76
N GLU A 36 12.36 -8.44 3.48
CA GLU A 36 12.44 -9.43 4.57
C GLU A 36 13.10 -10.75 4.15
N ARG A 37 12.94 -11.15 2.88
CA ARG A 37 13.61 -12.33 2.33
C ARG A 37 14.02 -12.12 0.88
N TYR A 38 15.06 -12.85 0.47
CA TYR A 38 15.37 -12.96 -0.95
C TYR A 38 14.23 -13.68 -1.68
N LYS A 39 13.76 -13.07 -2.77
CA LYS A 39 12.80 -13.66 -3.72
C LYS A 39 13.47 -13.74 -5.07
N LYS A 40 13.33 -14.88 -5.76
CA LYS A 40 13.86 -15.02 -7.13
C LYS A 40 13.16 -14.03 -8.06
N PRO A 41 13.82 -13.58 -9.15
CA PRO A 41 13.19 -12.68 -10.13
C PRO A 41 11.89 -13.24 -10.72
N SER A 42 11.79 -14.55 -10.89
CA SER A 42 10.58 -15.24 -11.36
C SER A 42 9.42 -15.13 -10.38
N GLU A 43 9.67 -15.26 -9.08
CA GLU A 43 8.67 -15.13 -8.02
C GLU A 43 8.13 -13.70 -7.95
N ARG A 44 9.03 -12.70 -8.02
CA ARG A 44 8.64 -11.28 -8.08
C ARG A 44 7.73 -10.99 -9.28
N ARG A 45 8.05 -11.52 -10.47
CA ARG A 45 7.20 -11.38 -11.67
C ARG A 45 5.84 -12.03 -11.49
N LYS A 46 5.80 -13.23 -10.88
CA LYS A 46 4.55 -13.97 -10.61
C LYS A 46 3.64 -13.20 -9.65
N GLU A 47 4.19 -12.66 -8.56
CA GLU A 47 3.46 -11.86 -7.58
C GLU A 47 2.90 -10.57 -8.21
N LYS A 48 3.71 -9.85 -8.98
CA LYS A 48 3.26 -8.64 -9.71
C LYS A 48 2.10 -8.94 -10.66
N ASN A 49 2.21 -10.01 -11.46
CA ASN A 49 1.14 -10.41 -12.38
C ASN A 49 -0.14 -10.81 -11.63
N LYS A 50 -0.01 -11.48 -10.48
CA LYS A 50 -1.16 -11.83 -9.63
C LYS A 50 -1.86 -10.57 -9.11
N GLN A 51 -1.10 -9.59 -8.63
CA GLN A 51 -1.65 -8.31 -8.15
C GLN A 51 -2.39 -7.55 -9.27
N ILE A 52 -1.83 -7.50 -10.48
CA ILE A 52 -2.48 -6.84 -11.63
C ILE A 52 -3.79 -7.54 -11.98
N LYS A 53 -3.79 -8.87 -12.10
CA LYS A 53 -5.00 -9.64 -12.39
C LYS A 53 -6.09 -9.42 -11.34
N PHE A 54 -5.70 -9.44 -10.07
CA PHE A 54 -6.62 -9.19 -8.96
C PHE A 54 -7.25 -7.79 -9.03
N ARG A 55 -6.45 -6.76 -9.35
CA ARG A 55 -6.95 -5.38 -9.51
C ARG A 55 -7.97 -5.28 -10.66
N ILE A 56 -7.68 -5.89 -11.81
CA ILE A 56 -8.59 -5.94 -12.95
C ILE A 56 -9.90 -6.65 -12.58
N GLU A 57 -9.84 -7.74 -11.82
CA GLU A 57 -11.04 -8.47 -11.38
C GLU A 57 -11.91 -7.62 -10.44
N LEU A 58 -11.30 -6.89 -9.50
CA LEU A 58 -12.01 -5.96 -8.62
C LEU A 58 -12.69 -4.83 -9.40
N GLU A 59 -12.02 -4.26 -10.40
CA GLU A 59 -12.61 -3.22 -11.26
C GLU A 59 -13.79 -3.73 -12.06
N LYS A 60 -13.70 -4.95 -12.61
CA LYS A 60 -14.82 -5.60 -13.30
C LYS A 60 -16.02 -5.79 -12.38
N LYS A 61 -15.79 -6.26 -11.15
CA LYS A 61 -16.84 -6.43 -10.13
C LYS A 61 -17.48 -5.12 -9.69
N ARG A 62 -16.75 -4.01 -9.72
CA ARG A 62 -17.26 -2.68 -9.33
C ARG A 62 -18.12 -2.04 -10.42
N ASN A 63 -17.84 -2.34 -11.69
CA ASN A 63 -18.53 -1.76 -12.84
C ASN A 63 -19.71 -2.61 -13.35
N GLN A 64 -20.00 -3.73 -12.69
CA GLN A 64 -21.09 -4.65 -12.99
C GLN A 64 -22.24 -4.44 -12.00
#